data_AF-A0A0G1NAV6-F1
#
_entry.id   AF-A0A0G1NAV6-F1
#
_cell.length_a   1.000
_cell.length_b   1.000
_cell.length_c   1.000
_cell.angle_alpha   90.00
_cell.angle_beta   90.00
_cell.angle_gamma   90.00
#
_symmetry.space_group_name_H-M   'P 1'
#
loop_
_entity.id
_entity.type
_entity.pdbx_description
1 polymer ?
#
loop_
_entity_poly.entity_id
_entity_poly.type
_entity_poly.pdbx_seq_one_letter_code
_entity_poly.pdbx_strand_id
1 'polypeptide(L)'
;MKIIDKKWKWAVAIILLLLAGYFLYSYFFYTCCAPPPKSAPVISDEQDSDQILDDPDLLYAKRAFIGLCRTRSGDGGSCRFNTYLYKSGKLIKESDELVMAPDGEKTTTYPTIRKELDKNAMTSITKQIQDSGVMKKTCEAEMVTDYYVHYFINLDGIKKEFQFPGCEAEIKEVDTLIDAAADK
;
A
#
# COMPACT_ATOMS: atom_id res chain seq x y z
N MET A 1 16.97 70.29 -3.69
CA MET A 1 16.71 69.03 -2.97
C MET A 1 15.83 68.09 -3.82
N LYS A 2 16.33 67.57 -4.94
CA LYS A 2 15.59 66.64 -5.85
C LYS A 2 16.45 65.49 -6.42
N ILE A 3 17.75 65.46 -6.14
CA ILE A 3 18.70 64.48 -6.70
C ILE A 3 18.83 63.24 -5.80
N ILE A 4 18.55 63.39 -4.50
CA ILE A 4 18.64 62.31 -3.49
C ILE A 4 17.51 61.27 -3.68
N ASP A 5 16.33 61.71 -4.10
CA ASP A 5 15.15 60.86 -4.34
C ASP A 5 15.35 59.82 -5.44
N LYS A 6 16.05 60.18 -6.52
CA LYS A 6 16.23 59.28 -7.66
C LYS A 6 17.19 58.15 -7.30
N LYS A 7 18.33 58.46 -6.64
CA LYS A 7 19.31 57.44 -6.24
C LYS A 7 18.73 56.46 -5.22
N TRP A 8 17.86 56.94 -4.32
CA TRP A 8 17.25 56.09 -3.30
C TRP A 8 16.20 55.12 -3.89
N LYS A 9 15.41 55.57 -4.87
CA LYS A 9 14.45 54.70 -5.59
C LYS A 9 15.13 53.57 -6.35
N TRP A 10 16.28 53.84 -6.97
CA TRP A 10 17.07 52.80 -7.64
C TRP A 10 17.68 51.81 -6.65
N ALA A 11 18.14 52.27 -5.48
CA ALA A 11 18.65 51.39 -4.43
C ALA A 11 17.55 50.45 -3.91
N VAL A 12 16.34 50.96 -3.65
CA VAL A 12 15.21 50.14 -3.18
C VAL A 12 14.78 49.12 -4.24
N ALA A 13 14.75 49.50 -5.52
CA ALA A 13 14.42 48.57 -6.60
C ALA A 13 15.43 47.41 -6.72
N ILE A 14 16.72 47.69 -6.53
CA ILE A 14 17.78 46.66 -6.55
C ILE A 14 17.64 45.71 -5.35
N ILE A 15 17.37 46.23 -4.16
CA ILE A 15 17.17 45.41 -2.94
C ILE A 15 15.97 44.47 -3.13
N LEU A 16 14.86 44.97 -3.67
CA LEU A 16 13.66 44.16 -3.92
C LEU A 16 13.92 43.07 -4.97
N LEU A 17 14.69 43.37 -6.02
CA LEU A 17 15.09 42.39 -7.03
C LEU A 17 15.98 41.28 -6.45
N LEU A 18 16.94 41.64 -5.59
CA LEU A 18 17.81 40.67 -4.92
C LEU A 18 17.04 39.80 -3.94
N LEU A 19 16.10 40.37 -3.19
CA LEU A 19 15.23 39.61 -2.28
C LEU A 19 14.32 38.66 -3.07
N ALA A 20 13.68 39.12 -4.14
CA ALA A 20 12.85 38.26 -4.98
C ALA A 20 13.66 37.11 -5.60
N GLY A 21 14.88 37.39 -6.08
CA GLY A 21 15.81 36.37 -6.57
C GLY A 21 16.21 35.36 -5.50
N TYR A 22 16.49 35.82 -4.27
CA TYR A 22 16.83 34.95 -3.14
C TYR A 22 15.66 34.04 -2.72
N PHE A 23 14.44 34.58 -2.66
CA PHE A 23 13.24 33.79 -2.34
C PHE A 23 12.95 32.74 -3.41
N LEU A 24 13.06 33.11 -4.69
CA LEU A 24 12.88 32.16 -5.79
C LEU A 24 13.97 31.08 -5.78
N TYR A 25 15.24 31.46 -5.59
CA TYR A 25 16.35 30.51 -5.50
C TYR A 25 16.16 29.54 -4.33
N SER A 26 15.82 30.05 -3.14
CA SER A 26 15.59 29.21 -1.96
C SER A 26 14.40 28.27 -2.18
N TYR A 27 13.30 28.77 -2.73
CA TYR A 27 12.13 27.94 -3.04
C TYR A 27 12.46 26.82 -4.02
N PHE A 28 13.17 27.12 -5.11
CA PHE A 28 13.61 26.10 -6.08
C PHE A 28 14.59 25.10 -5.47
N PHE A 29 15.54 25.55 -4.64
CA PHE A 29 16.51 24.65 -4.01
C PHE A 29 15.86 23.68 -3.02
N TYR A 30 14.89 24.16 -2.24
CA TYR A 30 14.17 23.33 -1.28
C TYR A 30 13.11 22.42 -1.92
N THR A 31 12.53 22.80 -3.07
CA THR A 31 11.51 21.98 -3.75
C THR A 31 12.10 20.95 -4.72
N CYS A 32 13.23 21.24 -5.39
CA CYS A 32 13.82 20.33 -6.37
C CYS A 32 15.01 19.50 -5.86
N CYS A 33 15.71 19.94 -4.81
CA CYS A 33 16.99 19.34 -4.41
C CYS A 33 17.07 18.93 -2.94
N ALA A 34 15.97 18.99 -2.19
CA ALA A 34 15.91 18.29 -0.91
C ALA A 34 16.07 16.78 -1.22
N PRO A 35 17.10 16.09 -0.69
CA PRO A 35 17.19 14.65 -0.83
C PRO A 35 15.88 14.06 -0.27
N PRO A 36 15.27 13.08 -0.96
CA PRO A 36 14.07 12.45 -0.43
C PRO A 36 14.39 11.98 0.99
N PRO A 37 13.50 12.24 1.97
CA PRO A 37 13.71 11.74 3.31
C PRO A 37 13.95 10.23 3.16
N LYS A 38 15.07 9.74 3.71
CA LYS A 38 15.31 8.29 3.82
C LYS A 38 14.05 7.72 4.43
N SER A 39 13.36 6.88 3.66
CA SER A 39 12.07 6.31 4.02
C SER A 39 12.23 5.69 5.40
N ALA A 40 11.69 6.38 6.40
CA ALA A 40 11.46 5.75 7.68
C ALA A 40 10.46 4.61 7.44
N PRO A 41 10.57 3.47 8.14
CA PRO A 41 9.53 2.47 8.09
C PRO A 41 8.21 3.16 8.48
N VAL A 42 7.30 3.22 7.52
CA VAL A 42 5.96 3.73 7.74
C VAL A 42 5.27 2.66 8.58
N ILE A 43 5.21 2.90 9.88
CA ILE A 43 4.27 2.21 10.75
C ILE A 43 2.89 2.76 10.34
N SER A 44 2.19 2.04 9.47
CA SER A 44 0.78 2.29 9.23
C SER A 44 0.03 1.88 10.50
N ASP A 45 -0.52 2.85 11.21
CA ASP A 45 -1.53 2.61 12.25
C ASP A 45 -2.79 2.02 11.59
N GLU A 46 -2.76 0.71 11.33
CA GLU A 46 -3.90 -0.09 10.92
C GLU A 46 -4.29 -1.00 12.10
N GLN A 47 -4.46 -0.38 13.27
CA GLN A 47 -4.44 -1.01 14.59
C GLN A 47 -5.64 -1.93 14.93
N ASP A 48 -6.50 -2.29 13.98
CA ASP A 48 -7.68 -3.16 14.25
C ASP A 48 -7.63 -4.52 13.52
N SER A 49 -6.54 -4.84 12.81
CA SER A 49 -6.41 -6.07 11.99
C SER A 49 -5.20 -6.96 12.31
N ASP A 50 -4.29 -6.54 13.19
CA ASP A 50 -3.02 -7.25 13.40
C ASP A 50 -3.18 -8.63 14.06
N GLN A 51 -4.25 -8.84 14.84
CA GLN A 51 -4.49 -10.13 15.51
C GLN A 51 -4.65 -11.31 14.54
N ILE A 52 -5.17 -11.08 13.33
CA ILE A 52 -5.33 -12.14 12.32
C ILE A 52 -3.96 -12.57 11.78
N LEU A 53 -3.03 -11.63 11.58
CA LEU A 53 -1.68 -11.91 11.08
C LEU A 53 -0.81 -12.63 12.13
N ASP A 54 -1.17 -12.48 13.40
CA ASP A 54 -0.52 -13.19 14.50
C ASP A 54 -0.96 -14.65 14.64
N ASP A 55 -2.07 -15.05 14.01
CA ASP A 55 -2.59 -16.41 14.11
C ASP A 55 -1.56 -17.44 13.59
N PRO A 56 -1.12 -18.40 14.43
CA PRO A 56 -0.13 -19.41 14.03
C PRO A 56 -0.64 -20.36 12.94
N ASP A 57 -1.96 -20.48 12.76
CA ASP A 57 -2.60 -21.31 11.75
C ASP A 57 -2.83 -20.56 10.44
N LEU A 58 -2.63 -19.24 10.38
CA LEU A 58 -2.63 -18.50 9.13
C LEU A 58 -1.45 -18.99 8.28
N LEU A 59 -1.71 -19.47 7.06
CA LEU A 59 -0.68 -19.87 6.09
C LEU A 59 -0.31 -18.72 5.18
N TYR A 60 -1.31 -17.98 4.73
CA TYR A 60 -1.15 -16.91 3.75
C TYR A 60 -2.19 -15.82 3.99
N ALA A 61 -1.79 -14.55 3.88
CA ALA A 61 -2.70 -13.45 3.73
C ALA A 61 -2.26 -12.50 2.62
N LYS A 62 -3.26 -11.93 1.94
CA LYS A 62 -3.10 -10.82 0.98
C LYS A 62 -4.10 -9.75 1.35
N ARG A 63 -3.61 -8.59 1.74
CA ARG A 63 -4.41 -7.43 2.14
C ARG A 63 -4.15 -6.33 1.13
N ALA A 64 -5.10 -6.10 0.25
CA ALA A 64 -5.00 -5.09 -0.80
C ALA A 64 -5.86 -3.88 -0.44
N PHE A 65 -5.31 -2.69 -0.67
CA PHE A 65 -5.97 -1.40 -0.55
C PHE A 65 -5.81 -0.63 -1.86
N ILE A 66 -6.90 -0.06 -2.35
CA ILE A 66 -6.95 0.74 -3.58
C ILE A 66 -7.57 2.08 -3.21
N GLY A 67 -6.81 3.17 -3.31
CA GLY A 67 -7.25 4.49 -2.86
C GLY A 67 -8.30 5.16 -3.75
N LEU A 68 -8.42 4.73 -5.01
CA LEU A 68 -9.31 5.31 -6.03
C LEU A 68 -10.07 4.22 -6.78
N CYS A 69 -10.89 3.44 -6.08
CA CYS A 69 -11.76 2.46 -6.73
C CYS A 69 -13.14 3.06 -7.03
N ARG A 70 -13.77 2.56 -8.10
CA ARG A 70 -15.16 2.89 -8.41
C ARG A 70 -16.07 2.13 -7.46
N THR A 71 -16.65 2.83 -6.50
CA THR A 71 -17.58 2.24 -5.54
C THR A 71 -18.94 1.98 -6.18
N ARG A 72 -19.79 1.16 -5.53
CA ARG A 72 -21.14 0.84 -6.03
C ARG A 72 -22.05 2.05 -6.19
N SER A 73 -21.84 3.12 -5.43
CA SER A 73 -22.58 4.38 -5.57
C SER A 73 -22.10 5.23 -6.75
N GLY A 74 -20.97 4.86 -7.38
CA GLY A 74 -20.37 5.59 -8.48
C GLY A 74 -19.48 6.76 -8.04
N ASP A 75 -19.35 6.97 -6.72
CA ASP A 75 -18.48 7.99 -6.13
C ASP A 75 -17.04 7.48 -6.02
N GLY A 76 -16.10 8.43 -6.01
CA GLY A 76 -14.70 8.13 -5.66
C GLY A 76 -14.60 7.64 -4.21
N GLY A 77 -13.77 6.63 -3.99
CA GLY A 77 -13.57 6.03 -2.67
C GLY A 77 -12.42 5.04 -2.68
N SER A 78 -12.23 4.34 -1.56
CA SER A 78 -11.23 3.31 -1.43
C SER A 78 -11.84 1.92 -1.32
N CYS A 79 -11.15 0.92 -1.87
CA CYS A 79 -11.55 -0.48 -1.77
C CYS A 79 -10.49 -1.27 -1.01
N ARG A 80 -10.95 -2.19 -0.18
CA ARG A 80 -10.12 -3.20 0.46
C ARG A 80 -10.53 -4.58 0.00
N PHE A 81 -9.53 -5.42 -0.24
CA PHE A 81 -9.71 -6.83 -0.58
C PHE A 81 -8.73 -7.64 0.25
N ASN A 82 -9.26 -8.44 1.17
CA ASN A 82 -8.47 -9.29 2.03
C ASN A 82 -8.72 -10.76 1.69
N THR A 83 -7.65 -11.53 1.57
CA THR A 83 -7.69 -12.98 1.43
C THR A 83 -6.88 -13.57 2.57
N TYR A 84 -7.47 -14.49 3.33
CA TYR A 84 -6.83 -15.24 4.39
C TYR A 84 -6.98 -16.73 4.12
N LEU A 85 -5.87 -17.45 4.07
CA LEU A 85 -5.84 -18.89 3.94
C LEU A 85 -5.17 -19.49 5.18
N TYR A 86 -5.88 -20.36 5.87
CA TYR A 86 -5.39 -21.09 7.04
C TYR A 86 -4.84 -22.45 6.64
N LYS A 87 -3.92 -22.99 7.45
CA LYS A 87 -3.33 -24.33 7.29
C LYS A 87 -4.37 -25.45 7.26
N SER A 88 -5.54 -25.24 7.86
CA SER A 88 -6.64 -26.21 7.82
C SER A 88 -7.23 -26.41 6.43
N GLY A 89 -7.10 -25.41 5.54
CA GLY A 89 -7.87 -25.31 4.30
C GLY A 89 -8.91 -24.20 4.32
N LYS A 90 -9.19 -23.59 5.48
CA LYS A 90 -10.17 -22.51 5.60
C LYS A 90 -9.69 -21.29 4.83
N LEU A 91 -10.46 -20.88 3.84
CA LEU A 91 -10.27 -19.69 3.02
C LEU A 91 -11.35 -18.67 3.38
N ILE A 92 -10.91 -17.44 3.67
CA ILE A 92 -11.77 -16.29 3.90
C ILE A 92 -11.40 -15.22 2.89
N LYS A 93 -12.37 -14.74 2.11
CA LYS A 93 -12.22 -13.55 1.26
C LYS A 93 -13.20 -12.48 1.70
N GLU A 94 -12.67 -11.31 2.02
CA GLU A 94 -13.42 -10.14 2.48
C GLU A 94 -13.17 -9.00 1.52
N SER A 95 -14.21 -8.21 1.29
CA SER A 95 -14.06 -6.96 0.55
C SER A 95 -14.95 -5.90 1.15
N ASP A 96 -14.44 -4.68 1.18
CA ASP A 96 -15.14 -3.51 1.66
C ASP A 96 -14.81 -2.28 0.80
N GLU A 97 -15.78 -1.38 0.73
CA GLU A 97 -15.67 -0.09 0.06
C GLU A 97 -15.89 1.02 1.09
N LEU A 98 -15.06 2.05 1.02
CA LEU A 98 -15.21 3.26 1.81
C LEU A 98 -15.45 4.44 0.87
N VAL A 99 -16.59 5.09 1.04
CA VAL A 99 -17.01 6.27 0.27
C VAL A 99 -16.95 7.50 1.17
N MET A 100 -16.40 8.59 0.63
CA MET A 100 -16.48 9.91 1.26
C MET A 100 -17.78 10.59 0.84
N ALA A 101 -18.76 10.65 1.74
CA ALA A 101 -20.05 11.30 1.50
C ALA A 101 -20.14 12.64 2.28
N PRO A 102 -21.05 13.57 1.91
CA PRO A 102 -21.19 14.85 2.59
C PRO A 102 -21.52 14.74 4.09
N ASP A 103 -22.09 13.61 4.52
CA ASP A 103 -22.47 13.28 5.89
C ASP A 103 -21.40 12.45 6.65
N GLY A 104 -20.27 12.14 6.01
CA GLY A 104 -19.13 11.45 6.61
C GLY A 104 -18.65 10.23 5.80
N GLU A 105 -17.78 9.44 6.43
CA GLU A 105 -17.29 8.19 5.85
C GLU A 105 -18.38 7.11 5.90
N LYS A 106 -18.62 6.46 4.76
CA LYS A 106 -19.56 5.35 4.67
C LYS A 106 -18.85 4.09 4.20
N THR A 107 -18.82 3.08 5.06
CA THR A 107 -18.27 1.76 4.75
C THR A 107 -19.37 0.82 4.27
N THR A 108 -19.15 0.17 3.13
CA THR A 108 -19.98 -0.92 2.61
C THR A 108 -19.16 -2.20 2.66
N THR A 109 -19.53 -3.11 3.56
CA THR A 109 -18.92 -4.45 3.62
C THR A 109 -19.70 -5.41 2.73
N TYR A 110 -19.00 -6.13 1.87
CA TYR A 110 -19.58 -7.15 1.00
C TYR A 110 -19.64 -8.52 1.70
N PRO A 111 -20.46 -9.46 1.18
CA PRO A 111 -20.53 -10.80 1.74
C PRO A 111 -19.15 -11.47 1.78
N THR A 112 -18.74 -11.90 2.97
CA THR A 112 -17.52 -12.69 3.15
C THR A 112 -17.69 -14.06 2.52
N ILE A 113 -16.78 -14.43 1.61
CA ILE A 113 -16.70 -15.80 1.11
C ILE A 113 -15.92 -16.62 2.14
N ARG A 114 -16.53 -17.71 2.63
CA ARG A 114 -15.89 -18.69 3.51
C ARG A 114 -15.99 -20.06 2.86
N LYS A 115 -14.84 -20.70 2.67
CA LYS A 115 -14.75 -21.99 1.99
C LYS A 115 -13.69 -22.86 2.64
N GLU A 116 -13.91 -24.16 2.68
CA GLU A 116 -12.86 -25.12 3.02
C GLU A 116 -12.25 -25.67 1.73
N LEU A 117 -10.95 -25.48 1.54
CA LEU A 117 -10.21 -26.04 0.42
C LEU A 117 -9.88 -27.50 0.67
N ASP A 118 -9.91 -28.30 -0.39
CA ASP A 118 -9.53 -29.70 -0.29
C ASP A 118 -8.01 -29.86 -0.10
N LYS A 119 -7.62 -31.06 0.35
CA LYS A 119 -6.23 -31.39 0.65
C LYS A 119 -5.30 -31.28 -0.59
N ASN A 120 -5.80 -31.55 -1.79
CA ASN A 120 -5.00 -31.49 -3.01
C ASN A 120 -4.71 -30.04 -3.39
N ALA A 121 -5.71 -29.16 -3.27
CA ALA A 121 -5.55 -27.72 -3.44
C ALA A 121 -4.54 -27.16 -2.42
N MET A 122 -4.70 -27.51 -1.14
CA MET A 122 -3.75 -27.10 -0.09
C MET A 122 -2.33 -27.58 -0.37
N THR A 123 -2.17 -28.84 -0.75
CA THR A 123 -0.85 -29.40 -1.11
C THR A 123 -0.21 -28.64 -2.27
N SER A 124 -1.01 -28.29 -3.29
CA SER A 124 -0.53 -27.55 -4.46
C SER A 124 -0.11 -26.13 -4.11
N ILE A 125 -0.92 -25.43 -3.32
CA ILE A 125 -0.63 -24.07 -2.83
C ILE A 125 0.65 -24.05 -1.99
N THR A 126 0.75 -24.93 -0.98
CA THR A 126 1.93 -25.03 -0.11
C THR A 126 3.18 -25.33 -0.91
N LYS A 127 3.10 -26.27 -1.86
CA LYS A 127 4.22 -26.59 -2.74
C LYS A 127 4.62 -25.39 -3.60
N GLN A 128 3.67 -24.64 -4.15
CA GLN A 128 3.99 -23.46 -4.95
C GLN A 128 4.66 -22.36 -4.11
N ILE A 129 4.26 -22.16 -2.85
CA ILE A 129 4.94 -21.25 -1.93
C ILE A 129 6.40 -21.69 -1.71
N GLN A 130 6.65 -23.00 -1.55
CA GLN A 130 8.00 -23.55 -1.42
C GLN A 130 8.84 -23.37 -2.70
N ASP A 131 8.29 -23.76 -3.84
CA ASP A 131 8.98 -23.81 -5.14
C ASP A 131 9.24 -22.41 -5.71
N SER A 132 8.38 -21.43 -5.42
CA SER A 132 8.57 -20.02 -5.81
C SER A 132 9.82 -19.39 -5.20
N GLY A 133 10.33 -19.94 -4.09
CA GLY A 133 11.47 -19.37 -3.37
C GLY A 133 11.17 -18.05 -2.66
N VAL A 134 9.90 -17.59 -2.65
CA VAL A 134 9.48 -16.32 -2.04
C VAL A 134 9.96 -16.21 -0.59
N MET A 135 9.95 -17.31 0.17
CA MET A 135 10.39 -17.34 1.56
C MET A 135 11.83 -16.88 1.77
N LYS A 136 12.72 -17.08 0.78
CA LYS A 136 14.16 -16.79 0.89
C LYS A 136 14.59 -15.52 0.15
N LYS A 137 13.81 -15.08 -0.84
CA LYS A 137 14.15 -13.94 -1.69
C LYS A 137 13.91 -12.61 -0.97
N THR A 138 14.79 -11.62 -1.09
CA THR A 138 14.47 -10.26 -0.61
C THR A 138 13.44 -9.62 -1.53
N CYS A 139 12.37 -9.06 -0.95
CA CYS A 139 11.28 -8.39 -1.69
C CYS A 139 11.36 -6.89 -1.40
N GLU A 140 12.18 -6.17 -2.17
CA GLU A 140 12.31 -4.72 -2.02
C GLU A 140 11.11 -4.02 -2.67
N ALA A 141 10.49 -3.11 -1.91
CA ALA A 141 9.31 -2.38 -2.34
C ALA A 141 9.56 -0.88 -2.41
N GLU A 142 9.20 -0.28 -3.54
CA GLU A 142 9.11 1.18 -3.68
C GLU A 142 7.77 1.68 -3.13
N MET A 143 7.69 2.94 -2.70
CA MET A 143 6.41 3.50 -2.25
C MET A 143 5.45 3.70 -3.42
N VAL A 144 4.20 3.28 -3.24
CA VAL A 144 3.09 3.51 -4.16
C VAL A 144 1.95 4.20 -3.40
N THR A 145 1.43 5.30 -3.96
CA THR A 145 0.51 6.21 -3.25
C THR A 145 -0.96 5.80 -3.31
N ASP A 146 -1.36 5.04 -4.33
CA ASP A 146 -2.79 4.79 -4.64
C ASP A 146 -3.17 3.30 -4.70
N TYR A 147 -2.17 2.42 -4.56
CA TYR A 147 -2.34 0.99 -4.55
C TYR A 147 -1.32 0.37 -3.61
N TYR A 148 -1.82 -0.45 -2.70
CA TYR A 148 -1.00 -1.11 -1.70
C TYR A 148 -1.45 -2.55 -1.55
N VAL A 149 -0.51 -3.48 -1.50
CA VAL A 149 -0.79 -4.88 -1.14
C VAL A 149 0.23 -5.32 -0.13
N HIS A 150 -0.24 -5.81 1.01
CA HIS A 150 0.57 -6.48 2.00
C HIS A 150 0.37 -7.99 1.88
N TYR A 151 1.47 -8.72 1.76
CA TYR A 151 1.48 -10.17 1.76
C TYR A 151 2.08 -10.68 3.07
N PHE A 152 1.46 -11.71 3.61
CA PHE A 152 1.95 -12.48 4.75
C PHE A 152 1.98 -13.95 4.36
N ILE A 153 3.05 -14.65 4.73
CA ILE A 153 3.18 -16.09 4.56
C ILE A 153 3.78 -16.68 5.84
N ASN A 154 3.18 -17.73 6.36
CA ASN A 154 3.70 -18.52 7.47
C ASN A 154 3.76 -19.97 7.06
N LEU A 155 4.94 -20.38 6.64
CA LEU A 155 5.22 -21.73 6.18
C LEU A 155 6.20 -22.39 7.14
N ASP A 156 5.82 -23.54 7.69
CA ASP A 156 6.64 -24.31 8.62
C ASP A 156 7.15 -23.50 9.82
N GLY A 157 6.35 -22.52 10.28
CA GLY A 157 6.69 -21.62 11.39
C GLY A 157 7.59 -20.44 11.02
N ILE A 158 8.04 -20.37 9.76
CA ILE A 158 8.79 -19.22 9.24
C ILE A 158 7.79 -18.22 8.69
N LYS A 159 7.73 -17.04 9.32
CA LYS A 159 6.91 -15.91 8.88
C LYS A 159 7.69 -15.05 7.88
N LYS A 160 7.00 -14.58 6.85
CA LYS A 160 7.50 -13.60 5.90
C LYS A 160 6.40 -12.61 5.55
N GLU A 161 6.78 -11.34 5.57
CA GLU A 161 5.94 -10.23 5.14
C GLU A 161 6.66 -9.43 4.05
N PHE A 162 5.89 -8.94 3.09
CA PHE A 162 6.39 -8.04 2.06
C PHE A 162 5.25 -7.25 1.43
N GLN A 163 5.61 -6.17 0.76
CA GLN A 163 4.67 -5.25 0.14
C GLN A 163 4.77 -5.34 -1.38
N PHE A 164 3.70 -4.93 -2.05
CA PHE A 164 3.76 -4.54 -3.46
C PHE A 164 4.38 -3.13 -3.57
N PRO A 165 5.25 -2.89 -4.57
CA PRO A 165 5.82 -3.87 -5.49
C PRO A 165 6.94 -4.70 -4.83
N GLY A 166 7.32 -5.87 -5.35
CA GLY A 166 8.51 -6.58 -4.85
C GLY A 166 8.67 -8.03 -5.30
N CYS A 167 7.73 -8.90 -4.95
CA CYS A 167 7.79 -10.35 -5.20
C CYS A 167 6.57 -10.89 -5.95
N GLU A 168 5.97 -10.07 -6.80
CA GLU A 168 4.77 -10.39 -7.58
C GLU A 168 5.00 -11.59 -8.49
N ALA A 169 6.18 -11.69 -9.09
CA ALA A 169 6.52 -12.80 -9.97
C ALA A 169 6.48 -14.14 -9.23
N GLU A 170 6.96 -14.17 -7.98
CA GLU A 170 6.97 -15.37 -7.14
C GLU A 170 5.59 -15.72 -6.61
N ILE A 171 4.77 -14.71 -6.24
CA ILE A 171 3.48 -14.94 -5.59
C ILE A 171 2.32 -15.10 -6.57
N LYS A 172 2.45 -14.65 -7.82
CA LYS A 172 1.36 -14.67 -8.82
C LYS A 172 0.74 -16.05 -9.00
N GLU A 173 1.54 -17.11 -9.02
CA GLU A 173 1.03 -18.46 -9.18
C GLU A 173 0.31 -18.96 -7.92
N VAL A 174 0.77 -18.54 -6.73
CA VAL A 174 0.07 -18.82 -5.46
C VAL A 174 -1.30 -18.16 -5.46
N ASP A 175 -1.38 -16.88 -5.84
CA ASP A 175 -2.64 -16.13 -5.96
C ASP A 175 -3.59 -16.85 -6.94
N THR A 176 -3.06 -17.28 -8.10
CA THR A 176 -3.83 -17.98 -9.14
C THR A 176 -4.39 -19.31 -8.62
N LEU A 177 -3.61 -20.09 -7.88
CA LEU A 177 -4.05 -21.36 -7.30
C LEU A 177 -5.14 -21.15 -6.23
N ILE A 178 -5.01 -20.13 -5.40
CA ILE A 178 -6.01 -19.78 -4.37
C ILE A 178 -7.33 -19.37 -5.02
N ASP A 179 -7.28 -18.54 -6.07
CA ASP A 179 -8.46 -18.09 -6.80
C ASP A 179 -9.15 -19.26 -7.51
N ALA A 180 -8.39 -20.09 -8.23
CA ALA A 180 -8.93 -21.28 -8.90
C ALA A 180 -9.54 -22.30 -7.91
N ALA A 181 -8.99 -22.40 -6.70
CA ALA A 181 -9.55 -23.25 -5.65
C ALA A 181 -10.82 -22.65 -5.02
N ALA A 182 -10.95 -21.32 -5.00
CA ALA A 182 -12.14 -20.63 -4.50
C ALA A 182 -13.37 -20.84 -5.39
N ASP A 183 -13.18 -21.06 -6.70
CA ASP A 183 -14.27 -21.15 -7.68
C ASP A 183 -14.83 -22.58 -7.90
N LYS A 184 -14.14 -23.62 -7.42
CA LYS A 184 -14.52 -25.05 -7.62
C LYS A 184 -15.58 -25.59 -6.65
#